data_AF-A0A074VMH4-F1
#
_entry.id   AF-A0A074VMH4-F1
#
_cell.length_a   1.000
_cell.length_b   1.000
_cell.length_c   1.000
_cell.angle_alpha   90.00
_cell.angle_beta   90.00
_cell.angle_gamma   90.00
#
_symmetry.space_group_name_H-M   'P 1'
#
loop_
_entity.id
_entity.type
_entity.pdbx_description
1 polymer ?
#
loop_
_entity_poly.entity_id
_entity_poly.type
_entity_poly.pdbx_seq_one_letter_code
_entity_poly.pdbx_strand_id
1 'polypeptide(L)'
;MPWKSRWTVDIPQVDLTTYVFGSPSAALPETPLYLDPENPDKYHLSTSDLRQWCKRFAAGLQKAGLKPGDRVLLFSGNTLFFPVVFLGTIMAGGVFTGANPTYVPRELAYQLQDSGAKFLICNEASLDTGIEAADAAGMSHDKVFVFDNGYATLDNTGRGRGDVRHWSKLLASTAESRNFAWEELSSEEELNRTICLNYSSGTTGVPKGVMITHKNYVSNNQGVVRAAKTMPNYEENKKTARWLCMLPMYHAYGQTYFCVGTVSRQIPTYVMQKFDFLKMLSYIEKFKITDLTMVPPIAVAMAKHPASKKCDLSSVRYIGSGAAPLGSEVSKEVEQLWPKGKMNMKQGWGMTEVTCSACSWDLTKISKSNAVGELNPNIEAMIVDVASGSEVPRGQRGEFWVRGPTVMKGYWNKPDATKETLTADGWLKTGDVAYLDDEGHLFIVDRIKELIKVKGNQVAPAELEALLLEHPAVADAGVVGVTIKGEELPRAYLVKRADQKVEAKDIQQFMNSRVARHKRLAGGVVFLDAIPKNPSGKILRKVLRDQAKAEVGDSEAKASRL
;
A
#
# COMPACT_ATOMS: atom_id res chain seq x y z
N MET A 1 -25.40 -15.60 -6.40
CA MET A 1 -24.36 -16.36 -7.11
C MET A 1 -23.14 -15.47 -7.20
N PRO A 2 -21.96 -15.94 -6.76
CA PRO A 2 -20.74 -15.17 -6.85
C PRO A 2 -20.53 -14.63 -8.27
N TRP A 3 -20.20 -13.35 -8.39
CA TRP A 3 -19.96 -12.74 -9.68
C TRP A 3 -18.48 -12.86 -10.05
N LYS A 4 -18.22 -13.03 -11.34
CA LYS A 4 -16.86 -13.14 -11.87
C LYS A 4 -16.46 -11.83 -12.54
N SER A 5 -15.17 -11.53 -12.54
CA SER A 5 -14.65 -10.46 -13.40
C SER A 5 -15.03 -10.76 -14.84
N ARG A 6 -15.50 -9.74 -15.56
CA ARG A 6 -15.65 -9.80 -17.03
C ARG A 6 -14.29 -9.80 -17.73
N TRP A 7 -13.21 -9.56 -17.00
CA TRP A 7 -11.85 -9.54 -17.50
C TRP A 7 -11.14 -10.84 -17.19
N THR A 8 -10.34 -11.30 -18.16
CA THR A 8 -9.42 -12.42 -18.01
C THR A 8 -8.07 -12.04 -18.61
N VAL A 9 -7.02 -12.61 -18.05
CA VAL A 9 -5.66 -12.55 -18.60
C VAL A 9 -4.98 -13.90 -18.42
N ASP A 10 -4.12 -14.26 -19.35
CA ASP A 10 -3.26 -15.43 -19.20
C ASP A 10 -2.20 -15.14 -18.15
N ILE A 11 -2.10 -16.03 -17.16
CA ILE A 11 -1.11 -15.93 -16.10
C ILE A 11 0.06 -16.86 -16.46
N PRO A 12 1.23 -16.31 -16.84
CA PRO A 12 2.37 -17.14 -17.19
C PRO A 12 2.81 -17.97 -15.98
N GLN A 13 3.10 -19.25 -16.21
CA GLN A 13 3.60 -20.17 -15.18
C GLN A 13 5.12 -20.03 -15.04
N VAL A 14 5.54 -18.90 -14.48
CA VAL A 14 6.95 -18.57 -14.24
C VAL A 14 7.10 -17.93 -12.86
N ASP A 15 8.27 -18.07 -12.26
CA ASP A 15 8.60 -17.36 -11.02
C ASP A 15 8.68 -15.84 -11.25
N LEU A 16 8.51 -15.08 -10.17
CA LEU A 16 8.55 -13.61 -10.22
C LEU A 16 9.87 -13.06 -10.79
N THR A 17 11.02 -13.69 -10.56
CA THR A 17 12.30 -13.18 -11.05
C THR A 17 12.45 -13.37 -12.55
N THR A 18 12.04 -14.53 -13.06
CA THR A 18 11.90 -14.81 -14.50
C THR A 18 10.84 -13.93 -15.15
N TYR A 19 9.71 -13.68 -14.48
CA TYR A 19 8.69 -12.74 -14.97
C TYR A 19 9.23 -11.32 -15.19
N VAL A 20 10.08 -10.85 -14.27
CA VAL A 20 10.63 -9.49 -14.30
C VAL A 20 11.81 -9.35 -15.25
N PHE A 21 12.70 -10.35 -15.31
CA PHE A 21 13.98 -10.26 -16.02
C PHE A 21 14.09 -11.15 -17.26
N GLY A 22 13.10 -12.01 -17.52
CA GLY A 22 13.12 -12.98 -18.61
C GLY A 22 14.05 -14.16 -18.33
N SER A 23 15.35 -13.93 -18.22
CA SER A 23 16.34 -14.98 -17.90
C SER A 23 17.58 -14.44 -17.17
N PRO A 24 18.41 -15.31 -16.58
CA PRO A 24 19.64 -14.90 -15.88
C PRO A 24 20.72 -14.24 -16.74
N SER A 25 20.66 -14.43 -18.06
CA SER A 25 21.75 -14.09 -19.00
C SER A 25 21.31 -13.29 -20.23
N ALA A 26 20.00 -13.22 -20.55
CA ALA A 26 19.53 -12.48 -21.73
C ALA A 26 19.92 -11.00 -21.67
N ALA A 27 20.16 -10.37 -22.82
CA ALA A 27 20.39 -8.93 -22.86
C ALA A 27 19.16 -8.17 -22.33
N LEU A 28 19.39 -7.12 -21.55
CA LEU A 28 18.34 -6.26 -21.00
C LEU A 28 18.62 -4.79 -21.33
N PRO A 29 17.60 -3.92 -21.36
CA PRO A 29 17.80 -2.50 -21.61
C PRO A 29 18.75 -1.85 -20.60
N GLU A 30 19.69 -1.06 -21.11
CA GLU A 30 20.65 -0.26 -20.34
C GLU A 30 20.19 1.19 -20.15
N THR A 31 19.03 1.54 -20.70
CA THR A 31 18.42 2.86 -20.47
C THR A 31 18.04 3.03 -18.98
N PRO A 32 18.26 4.21 -18.37
CA PRO A 32 17.87 4.48 -16.99
C PRO A 32 16.41 4.16 -16.70
N LEU A 33 16.17 3.36 -15.65
CA LEU A 33 14.83 2.90 -15.27
C LEU A 33 14.42 3.41 -13.87
N TYR A 34 15.26 3.22 -12.87
CA TYR A 34 15.09 3.83 -11.54
C TYR A 34 16.02 5.03 -11.44
N LEU A 35 15.48 6.21 -11.18
CA LEU A 35 16.25 7.45 -11.19
C LEU A 35 16.09 8.18 -9.86
N ASP A 36 17.19 8.72 -9.35
CA ASP A 36 17.14 9.70 -8.28
C ASP A 36 16.63 11.05 -8.84
N PRO A 37 15.62 11.69 -8.25
CA PRO A 37 15.10 12.95 -8.76
C PRO A 37 16.01 14.16 -8.52
N GLU A 38 16.97 14.09 -7.60
CA GLU A 38 17.90 15.18 -7.35
C GLU A 38 19.07 15.15 -8.34
N ASN A 39 19.62 13.96 -8.63
CA ASN A 39 20.74 13.76 -9.55
C ASN A 39 20.54 12.56 -10.50
N PRO A 40 19.55 12.61 -11.42
CA PRO A 40 19.15 11.47 -12.23
C PRO A 40 20.24 10.96 -13.19
N ASP A 41 21.12 11.85 -13.66
CA ASP A 41 22.21 11.49 -14.57
C ASP A 41 23.32 10.70 -13.87
N LYS A 42 23.51 10.92 -12.56
CA LYS A 42 24.55 10.24 -11.76
C LYS A 42 24.00 9.00 -11.05
N TYR A 43 22.84 9.12 -10.41
CA TYR A 43 22.28 8.05 -9.59
C TYR A 43 21.03 7.47 -10.26
N HIS A 44 21.25 6.43 -11.04
CA HIS A 44 20.19 5.65 -11.65
C HIS A 44 20.58 4.18 -11.77
N LEU A 45 19.59 3.33 -12.01
CA LEU A 45 19.77 1.93 -12.39
C LEU A 45 18.93 1.65 -13.64
N SER A 46 19.55 1.08 -14.66
CA SER A 46 18.84 0.44 -15.77
C SER A 46 18.25 -0.92 -15.36
N THR A 47 17.49 -1.55 -16.25
CA THR A 47 17.04 -2.95 -16.05
C THR A 47 18.23 -3.90 -15.95
N SER A 48 19.28 -3.67 -16.76
CA SER A 48 20.52 -4.45 -16.73
C SER A 48 21.25 -4.29 -15.39
N ASP A 49 21.43 -3.05 -14.91
CA ASP A 49 22.07 -2.77 -13.62
C ASP A 49 21.29 -3.40 -12.47
N LEU A 50 19.96 -3.23 -12.47
CA LEU A 50 19.10 -3.79 -11.43
C LEU A 50 19.28 -5.30 -11.34
N ARG A 51 19.21 -6.03 -12.47
CA ARG A 51 19.42 -7.48 -12.47
C ARG A 51 20.80 -7.82 -11.94
N GLN A 52 21.85 -7.11 -12.37
CA GLN A 52 23.22 -7.36 -11.91
C GLN A 52 23.34 -7.17 -10.40
N TRP A 53 22.80 -6.09 -9.84
CA TRP A 53 22.80 -5.85 -8.40
C TRP A 53 21.98 -6.90 -7.64
N CYS A 54 20.82 -7.32 -8.16
CA CYS A 54 20.03 -8.41 -7.57
C CYS A 54 20.82 -9.72 -7.54
N LYS A 55 21.51 -10.08 -8.62
CA LYS A 55 22.37 -11.29 -8.68
C LYS A 55 23.54 -11.21 -7.71
N ARG A 56 24.19 -10.05 -7.60
CA ARG A 56 25.27 -9.82 -6.62
C ARG A 56 24.78 -9.98 -5.19
N PHE A 57 23.62 -9.40 -4.88
CA PHE A 57 23.00 -9.51 -3.57
C PHE A 57 22.55 -10.94 -3.27
N ALA A 58 21.95 -11.64 -4.23
CA ALA A 58 21.50 -13.01 -4.08
C ALA A 58 22.67 -13.98 -3.80
N ALA A 59 23.73 -13.91 -4.61
CA ALA A 59 24.93 -14.70 -4.43
C ALA A 59 25.63 -14.40 -3.09
N GLY A 60 25.70 -13.11 -2.70
CA GLY A 60 26.31 -12.71 -1.44
C GLY A 60 25.49 -13.14 -0.21
N LEU A 61 24.16 -13.11 -0.28
CA LEU A 61 23.27 -13.65 0.75
C LEU A 61 23.46 -15.16 0.95
N GLN A 62 23.49 -15.93 -0.14
CA GLN A 62 23.74 -17.38 -0.06
C GLN A 62 25.12 -17.68 0.54
N LYS A 63 26.15 -16.94 0.13
CA LYS A 63 27.50 -17.02 0.72
C LYS A 63 27.52 -16.65 2.20
N ALA A 64 26.67 -15.71 2.62
CA ALA A 64 26.49 -15.32 4.01
C ALA A 64 25.63 -16.33 4.82
N GLY A 65 25.15 -17.40 4.19
CA GLY A 65 24.46 -18.51 4.82
C GLY A 65 22.93 -18.49 4.72
N LEU A 66 22.35 -17.64 3.86
CA LEU A 66 20.91 -17.67 3.59
C LEU A 66 20.53 -19.00 2.94
N LYS A 67 19.52 -19.68 3.49
CA LYS A 67 18.94 -20.90 2.91
C LYS A 67 17.59 -20.59 2.26
N PRO A 68 17.13 -21.42 1.29
CA PRO A 68 15.79 -21.27 0.74
C PRO A 68 14.72 -21.22 1.83
N GLY A 69 13.81 -20.25 1.74
CA GLY A 69 12.76 -20.00 2.72
C GLY A 69 13.18 -19.13 3.91
N ASP A 70 14.46 -18.83 4.13
CA ASP A 70 14.89 -17.87 5.16
C ASP A 70 14.41 -16.45 4.84
N ARG A 71 14.12 -15.66 5.88
CA ARG A 71 13.59 -14.30 5.72
C ARG A 71 14.70 -13.25 5.78
N VAL A 72 14.63 -12.27 4.89
CA VAL A 72 15.47 -11.05 4.93
C VAL A 72 14.56 -9.87 5.19
N LEU A 73 14.78 -9.17 6.31
CA LEU A 73 13.98 -8.00 6.69
C LEU A 73 14.67 -6.72 6.22
N LEU A 74 13.93 -5.88 5.51
CA LEU A 74 14.34 -4.53 5.15
C LEU A 74 13.55 -3.49 5.95
N PHE A 75 14.24 -2.76 6.81
CA PHE A 75 13.71 -1.65 7.58
C PHE A 75 14.20 -0.33 6.96
N SER A 76 13.49 0.12 5.92
CA SER A 76 13.86 1.29 5.13
C SER A 76 12.65 1.92 4.44
N GLY A 77 12.73 3.23 4.19
CA GLY A 77 11.91 3.91 3.20
C GLY A 77 12.32 3.58 1.77
N ASN A 78 11.81 4.35 0.81
CA ASN A 78 12.12 4.18 -0.60
C ASN A 78 13.59 4.51 -0.87
N THR A 79 14.28 3.67 -1.65
CA THR A 79 15.64 3.94 -2.15
C THR A 79 15.79 3.32 -3.55
N LEU A 80 16.83 3.70 -4.29
CA LEU A 80 17.16 3.06 -5.57
C LEU A 80 17.43 1.55 -5.43
N PHE A 81 17.93 1.11 -4.28
CA PHE A 81 18.27 -0.29 -4.01
C PHE A 81 17.16 -1.06 -3.30
N PHE A 82 16.03 -0.45 -2.98
CA PHE A 82 14.89 -1.18 -2.41
C PHE A 82 14.46 -2.35 -3.33
N PRO A 83 14.27 -2.15 -4.66
CA PRO A 83 13.97 -3.26 -5.56
C PRO A 83 15.08 -4.32 -5.63
N VAL A 84 16.34 -3.94 -5.39
CA VAL A 84 17.49 -4.88 -5.33
C VAL A 84 17.36 -5.81 -4.14
N VAL A 85 17.06 -5.27 -2.95
CA VAL A 85 16.87 -6.09 -1.75
C VAL A 85 15.65 -6.99 -1.90
N PHE A 86 14.54 -6.47 -2.45
CA PHE A 86 13.33 -7.25 -2.70
C PHE A 86 13.56 -8.41 -3.69
N LEU A 87 13.93 -8.10 -4.93
CA LEU A 87 14.07 -9.10 -5.99
C LEU A 87 15.30 -9.99 -5.75
N GLY A 88 16.40 -9.44 -5.23
CA GLY A 88 17.60 -10.23 -4.93
C GLY A 88 17.42 -11.21 -3.78
N THR A 89 16.61 -10.89 -2.77
CA THR A 89 16.22 -11.87 -1.73
C THR A 89 15.48 -13.04 -2.36
N ILE A 90 14.54 -12.76 -3.27
CA ILE A 90 13.74 -13.78 -3.95
C ILE A 90 14.63 -14.61 -4.89
N MET A 91 15.54 -13.99 -5.65
CA MET A 91 16.52 -14.68 -6.49
C MET A 91 17.42 -15.63 -5.69
N ALA A 92 17.68 -15.32 -4.41
CA ALA A 92 18.46 -16.18 -3.52
C ALA A 92 17.68 -17.40 -3.00
N GLY A 93 16.37 -17.49 -3.30
CA GLY A 93 15.44 -18.46 -2.72
C GLY A 93 14.87 -18.03 -1.36
N GLY A 94 15.17 -16.81 -0.91
CA GLY A 94 14.70 -16.26 0.36
C GLY A 94 13.30 -15.65 0.29
N VAL A 95 12.84 -15.18 1.44
CA VAL A 95 11.54 -14.53 1.62
C VAL A 95 11.77 -13.09 2.08
N PHE A 96 11.35 -12.12 1.28
CA PHE A 96 11.47 -10.71 1.63
C PHE A 96 10.42 -10.29 2.65
N THR A 97 10.79 -9.46 3.63
CA THR A 97 9.82 -8.77 4.49
C THR A 97 10.19 -7.29 4.65
N GLY A 98 9.27 -6.40 4.28
CA GLY A 98 9.44 -4.96 4.44
C GLY A 98 8.86 -4.50 5.78
N ALA A 99 9.61 -3.69 6.52
CA ALA A 99 9.13 -3.04 7.75
C ALA A 99 8.93 -1.54 7.51
N ASN A 100 7.91 -0.99 8.16
CA ASN A 100 7.65 0.45 8.10
C ASN A 100 8.79 1.20 8.79
N PRO A 101 9.53 2.10 8.12
CA PRO A 101 10.68 2.82 8.68
C PRO A 101 10.36 3.70 9.89
N THR A 102 9.08 3.93 10.20
CA THR A 102 8.63 4.69 11.37
C THR A 102 8.33 3.83 12.59
N TYR A 103 8.55 2.51 12.53
CA TYR A 103 8.38 1.65 13.69
C TYR A 103 9.31 2.04 14.82
N VAL A 104 8.81 1.88 16.05
CA VAL A 104 9.63 1.94 17.26
C VAL A 104 10.30 0.56 17.50
N PRO A 105 11.35 0.47 18.34
CA PRO A 105 12.12 -0.76 18.53
C PRO A 105 11.26 -2.00 18.83
N ARG A 106 10.29 -1.89 19.74
CA ARG A 106 9.38 -2.99 20.09
C ARG A 106 8.54 -3.51 18.91
N GLU A 107 8.15 -2.65 17.97
CA GLU A 107 7.31 -3.01 16.83
C GLU A 107 8.15 -3.75 15.78
N LEU A 108 9.37 -3.27 15.56
CA LEU A 108 10.34 -3.92 14.69
C LEU A 108 10.80 -5.27 15.27
N ALA A 109 11.07 -5.33 16.58
CA ALA A 109 11.45 -6.56 17.28
C ALA A 109 10.37 -7.64 17.15
N TYR A 110 9.09 -7.26 17.29
CA TYR A 110 7.97 -8.17 17.04
C TYR A 110 8.02 -8.76 15.63
N GLN A 111 8.22 -7.93 14.59
CA GLN A 111 8.29 -8.41 13.21
C GLN A 111 9.53 -9.29 12.97
N LEU A 112 10.69 -8.95 13.55
CA LEU A 112 11.91 -9.77 13.49
C LEU A 112 11.67 -11.17 14.07
N GLN A 113 11.06 -11.24 15.26
CA GLN A 113 10.75 -12.48 15.95
C GLN A 113 9.70 -13.31 15.20
N ASP A 114 8.56 -12.70 14.84
CA ASP A 114 7.43 -13.40 14.20
C ASP A 114 7.81 -13.91 12.80
N SER A 115 8.52 -13.11 12.01
CA SER A 115 9.02 -13.54 10.70
C SER A 115 10.17 -14.54 10.83
N GLY A 116 10.93 -14.51 11.93
CA GLY A 116 12.17 -15.28 12.08
C GLY A 116 13.23 -14.88 11.05
N ALA A 117 13.35 -13.58 10.76
CA ALA A 117 14.34 -13.06 9.82
C ALA A 117 15.77 -13.44 10.23
N LYS A 118 16.59 -13.80 9.24
CA LYS A 118 18.01 -14.15 9.42
C LYS A 118 18.97 -13.00 9.19
N PHE A 119 18.49 -11.97 8.50
CA PHE A 119 19.23 -10.77 8.16
C PHE A 119 18.32 -9.55 8.36
N LEU A 120 18.85 -8.52 9.00
CA LEU A 120 18.24 -7.20 9.11
C LEU A 120 19.06 -6.21 8.30
N ILE A 121 18.46 -5.65 7.26
CA ILE A 121 19.02 -4.56 6.47
C ILE A 121 18.28 -3.30 6.89
N CYS A 122 19.01 -2.35 7.49
CA CYS A 122 18.43 -1.22 8.19
C CYS A 122 18.94 0.10 7.62
N ASN A 123 18.02 1.00 7.26
CA ASN A 123 18.39 2.33 6.79
C ASN A 123 19.27 3.04 7.82
N GLU A 124 20.30 3.75 7.35
CA GLU A 124 21.25 4.48 8.19
C GLU A 124 20.56 5.47 9.15
N ALA A 125 19.46 6.10 8.72
CA ALA A 125 18.72 7.07 9.53
C ALA A 125 17.91 6.43 10.68
N SER A 126 17.64 5.12 10.60
CA SER A 126 16.88 4.36 11.61
C SER A 126 17.72 3.25 12.26
N LEU A 127 19.05 3.31 12.11
CA LEU A 127 19.94 2.22 12.52
C LEU A 127 19.94 1.99 14.04
N ASP A 128 19.82 3.03 14.85
CA ASP A 128 19.73 2.88 16.32
C ASP A 128 18.49 2.06 16.72
N THR A 129 17.33 2.39 16.14
CA THR A 129 16.09 1.62 16.30
C THR A 129 16.25 0.17 15.83
N GLY A 130 16.96 -0.03 14.72
CA GLY A 130 17.24 -1.36 14.17
C GLY A 130 18.10 -2.22 15.09
N ILE A 131 19.14 -1.64 15.69
CA ILE A 131 20.02 -2.31 16.65
C ILE A 131 19.25 -2.68 17.92
N GLU A 132 18.51 -1.73 18.51
CA GLU A 132 17.72 -1.99 19.72
C GLU A 132 16.65 -3.07 19.48
N ALA A 133 16.04 -3.08 18.30
CA ALA A 133 15.11 -4.13 17.91
C ALA A 133 15.78 -5.49 17.71
N ALA A 134 17.01 -5.52 17.17
CA ALA A 134 17.79 -6.73 17.02
C ALA A 134 18.16 -7.32 18.38
N ASP A 135 18.60 -6.49 19.33
CA ASP A 135 18.86 -6.87 20.72
C ASP A 135 17.61 -7.49 21.37
N ALA A 136 16.48 -6.79 21.29
CA ALA A 136 15.20 -7.27 21.83
C ALA A 136 14.70 -8.56 21.15
N ALA A 137 15.08 -8.80 19.89
CA ALA A 137 14.80 -10.01 19.15
C ALA A 137 15.82 -11.15 19.35
N GLY A 138 16.93 -10.89 20.06
CA GLY A 138 18.04 -11.84 20.21
C GLY A 138 18.82 -12.08 18.91
N MET A 139 18.80 -11.13 17.97
CA MET A 139 19.54 -11.18 16.71
C MET A 139 20.94 -10.61 16.90
N SER A 140 21.96 -11.39 16.56
CA SER A 140 23.36 -10.95 16.57
C SER A 140 23.60 -9.80 15.58
N HIS A 141 24.41 -8.80 15.98
CA HIS A 141 24.76 -7.65 15.17
C HIS A 141 25.52 -8.01 13.88
N ASP A 142 26.16 -9.18 13.80
CA ASP A 142 26.77 -9.65 12.54
C ASP A 142 25.71 -9.91 11.44
N LYS A 143 24.44 -10.05 11.82
CA LYS A 143 23.28 -10.19 10.93
C LYS A 143 22.54 -8.88 10.66
N VAL A 144 22.99 -7.79 11.26
CA VAL A 144 22.47 -6.44 11.02
C VAL A 144 23.40 -5.72 10.03
N PHE A 145 22.82 -4.99 9.09
CA PHE A 145 23.56 -4.30 8.05
C PHE A 145 23.04 -2.88 7.83
N VAL A 146 23.97 -1.92 7.76
CA VAL A 146 23.68 -0.52 7.44
C VAL A 146 23.34 -0.41 5.95
N PHE A 147 22.16 0.13 5.65
CA PHE A 147 21.64 0.37 4.32
C PHE A 147 21.62 1.87 4.04
N ASP A 148 22.42 2.31 3.08
CA ASP A 148 22.45 3.71 2.69
C ASP A 148 21.30 4.04 1.73
N ASN A 149 21.11 5.33 1.45
CA ASN A 149 20.07 5.80 0.53
C ASN A 149 20.38 5.52 -0.97
N GLY A 150 21.49 4.87 -1.26
CA GLY A 150 21.92 4.37 -2.57
C GLY A 150 23.17 5.07 -3.11
N TYR A 151 23.43 6.31 -2.67
CA TYR A 151 24.55 7.10 -3.16
C TYR A 151 25.90 6.52 -2.73
N ALA A 152 26.05 6.14 -1.47
CA ALA A 152 27.32 5.62 -0.96
C ALA A 152 27.61 4.22 -1.53
N THR A 153 26.57 3.45 -1.85
CA THR A 153 26.73 2.20 -2.60
C THR A 153 27.23 2.45 -4.03
N LEU A 154 26.61 3.38 -4.77
CA LEU A 154 27.01 3.69 -6.16
C LEU A 154 28.41 4.32 -6.23
N ASP A 155 28.75 5.18 -5.29
CA ASP A 155 30.06 5.83 -5.20
C ASP A 155 31.15 4.92 -4.59
N ASN A 156 30.80 3.69 -4.19
CA ASN A 156 31.69 2.75 -3.48
C ASN A 156 32.30 3.32 -2.18
N THR A 157 31.58 4.24 -1.52
CA THR A 157 32.00 4.90 -0.27
C THR A 157 31.28 4.38 0.96
N GLY A 158 30.33 3.44 0.82
CA GLY A 158 29.57 2.85 1.94
C GLY A 158 30.45 2.36 3.09
N ARG A 159 30.06 2.72 4.32
CA ARG A 159 30.75 2.36 5.57
C ARG A 159 29.77 1.77 6.58
N GLY A 160 30.27 0.89 7.44
CA GLY A 160 29.53 0.43 8.61
C GLY A 160 29.49 1.50 9.70
N ARG A 161 28.73 1.24 10.77
CA ARG A 161 28.66 2.10 11.95
C ARG A 161 28.80 1.24 13.20
N GLY A 162 29.83 1.50 13.99
CA GLY A 162 30.17 0.64 15.14
C GLY A 162 30.56 -0.77 14.69
N ASP A 163 29.94 -1.77 15.30
CA ASP A 163 30.06 -3.19 14.97
C ASP A 163 29.17 -3.65 13.80
N VAL A 164 28.23 -2.81 13.37
CA VAL A 164 27.33 -3.10 12.25
C VAL A 164 28.01 -2.79 10.92
N ARG A 165 28.06 -3.78 10.04
CA ARG A 165 28.70 -3.68 8.72
C ARG A 165 27.77 -3.01 7.71
N HIS A 166 28.33 -2.38 6.68
CA HIS A 166 27.55 -1.90 5.54
C HIS A 166 26.97 -3.07 4.73
N TRP A 167 25.76 -2.93 4.19
CA TRP A 167 25.08 -3.98 3.42
C TRP A 167 25.84 -4.40 2.16
N SER A 168 26.75 -3.56 1.65
CA SER A 168 27.65 -3.93 0.55
C SER A 168 28.52 -5.16 0.85
N LYS A 169 28.66 -5.57 2.13
CA LYS A 169 29.28 -6.85 2.51
C LYS A 169 28.44 -8.08 2.16
N LEU A 170 27.15 -7.90 1.85
CA LEU A 170 26.25 -8.91 1.29
C LEU A 170 26.23 -8.91 -0.24
N LEU A 171 27.09 -8.11 -0.90
CA LEU A 171 27.18 -8.06 -2.35
C LEU A 171 28.38 -8.87 -2.81
N ALA A 172 28.13 -9.92 -3.59
CA ALA A 172 29.17 -10.62 -4.32
C ALA A 172 29.83 -9.68 -5.35
N SER A 173 31.03 -10.04 -5.80
CA SER A 173 31.71 -9.34 -6.89
C SER A 173 30.91 -9.43 -8.19
N THR A 174 31.16 -8.50 -9.11
CA THR A 174 30.57 -8.54 -10.46
C THR A 174 30.95 -9.83 -11.20
N ALA A 175 32.16 -10.35 -10.96
CA ALA A 175 32.61 -11.63 -11.51
C ALA A 175 31.80 -12.82 -10.98
N GLU A 176 31.62 -12.94 -9.66
CA GLU A 176 30.78 -13.98 -9.05
C GLU A 176 29.33 -13.92 -9.58
N SER A 177 28.77 -12.71 -9.72
CA SER A 177 27.39 -12.55 -10.20
C SER A 177 27.17 -12.92 -11.67
N ARG A 178 28.21 -12.96 -12.51
CA ARG A 178 28.07 -13.34 -13.93
C ARG A 178 27.65 -14.80 -14.05
N ASN A 179 28.17 -15.66 -13.18
CA ASN A 179 27.88 -17.09 -13.14
C ASN A 179 26.68 -17.46 -12.26
N PHE A 180 26.16 -16.51 -11.48
CA PHE A 180 24.97 -16.74 -10.68
C PHE A 180 23.74 -16.88 -11.60
N ALA A 181 22.91 -17.87 -11.32
CA ALA A 181 21.57 -18.02 -11.91
C ALA A 181 20.60 -18.33 -10.77
N TRP A 182 19.42 -17.71 -10.79
CA TRP A 182 18.36 -18.08 -9.87
C TRP A 182 17.69 -19.38 -10.32
N GLU A 183 16.93 -19.98 -9.43
CA GLU A 183 16.10 -21.15 -9.72
C GLU A 183 14.91 -20.71 -10.60
N GLU A 184 14.85 -21.22 -11.85
CA GLU A 184 13.73 -20.97 -12.76
C GLU A 184 12.60 -21.97 -12.45
N LEU A 185 11.50 -21.49 -11.88
CA LEU A 185 10.37 -22.33 -11.44
C LEU A 185 9.19 -22.22 -12.40
N SER A 186 8.45 -23.31 -12.58
CA SER A 186 7.33 -23.32 -13.53
C SER A 186 6.13 -24.19 -13.12
N SER A 187 6.29 -25.13 -12.18
CA SER A 187 5.15 -25.94 -11.71
C SER A 187 4.28 -25.17 -10.71
N GLU A 188 3.00 -25.55 -10.61
CA GLU A 188 2.07 -24.88 -9.69
C GLU A 188 2.52 -24.96 -8.22
N GLU A 189 3.10 -26.09 -7.81
CA GLU A 189 3.61 -26.28 -6.44
C GLU A 189 4.77 -25.33 -6.14
N GLU A 190 5.74 -25.25 -7.05
CA GLU A 190 6.90 -24.36 -6.91
C GLU A 190 6.47 -22.89 -6.88
N LEU A 191 5.56 -22.49 -7.78
CA LEU A 191 5.06 -21.11 -7.86
C LEU A 191 4.18 -20.72 -6.66
N ASN A 192 3.74 -21.70 -5.86
CA ASN A 192 3.06 -21.51 -4.59
C ASN A 192 4.03 -21.37 -3.39
N ARG A 193 5.35 -21.30 -3.63
CA ARG A 193 6.36 -20.93 -2.63
C ARG A 193 6.14 -19.48 -2.19
N THR A 194 6.17 -19.25 -0.88
CA THR A 194 6.11 -17.90 -0.29
C THR A 194 7.42 -17.18 -0.56
N ILE A 195 7.34 -15.95 -1.07
CA ILE A 195 8.49 -15.11 -1.42
C ILE A 195 8.46 -13.75 -0.73
N CYS A 196 7.32 -13.38 -0.15
CA CYS A 196 7.20 -12.16 0.61
C CYS A 196 6.28 -12.35 1.82
N LEU A 197 6.68 -11.75 2.94
CA LEU A 197 5.84 -11.51 4.12
C LEU A 197 5.60 -10.01 4.26
N ASN A 198 4.44 -9.56 3.79
CA ASN A 198 3.98 -8.19 4.03
C ASN A 198 3.14 -8.16 5.30
N TYR A 199 3.52 -7.35 6.29
CA TYR A 199 2.81 -7.29 7.55
C TYR A 199 1.57 -6.40 7.44
N SER A 200 0.41 -6.98 7.78
CA SER A 200 -0.89 -6.31 7.78
C SER A 200 -1.58 -6.52 9.12
N SER A 201 -2.20 -5.47 9.66
CA SER A 201 -3.08 -5.63 10.84
C SER A 201 -4.37 -6.38 10.51
N GLY A 202 -4.71 -6.54 9.22
CA GLY A 202 -5.87 -7.28 8.73
C GLY A 202 -7.18 -6.85 9.41
N THR A 203 -8.07 -7.82 9.61
CA THR A 203 -9.35 -7.67 10.32
C THR A 203 -9.17 -7.66 11.85
N THR A 204 -8.16 -8.37 12.39
CA THR A 204 -8.01 -8.58 13.84
C THR A 204 -7.15 -7.56 14.62
N GLY A 205 -6.46 -6.63 13.94
CA GLY A 205 -5.80 -5.47 14.58
C GLY A 205 -4.30 -5.62 14.90
N VAL A 206 -3.79 -6.83 15.12
CA VAL A 206 -2.36 -7.10 15.30
C VAL A 206 -1.69 -7.38 13.95
N PRO A 207 -0.50 -6.82 13.64
CA PRO A 207 0.22 -7.13 12.41
C PRO A 207 0.54 -8.62 12.27
N LYS A 208 0.19 -9.21 11.13
CA LYS A 208 0.46 -10.61 10.77
C LYS A 208 1.22 -10.64 9.45
N GLY A 209 2.22 -11.51 9.32
CA GLY A 209 2.93 -11.72 8.06
C GLY A 209 2.03 -12.39 7.02
N VAL A 210 1.62 -11.65 5.98
CA VAL A 210 0.82 -12.18 4.87
C VAL A 210 1.75 -12.92 3.90
N MET A 211 1.52 -14.21 3.70
CA MET A 211 2.32 -15.04 2.80
C MET A 211 1.91 -14.82 1.34
N ILE A 212 2.75 -14.11 0.59
CA ILE A 212 2.57 -13.88 -0.84
C ILE A 212 3.53 -14.77 -1.64
N THR A 213 3.01 -15.41 -2.68
CA THR A 213 3.75 -16.36 -3.53
C THR A 213 4.21 -15.77 -4.86
N HIS A 214 5.02 -16.51 -5.63
CA HIS A 214 5.36 -16.12 -6.99
C HIS A 214 4.09 -15.96 -7.85
N LYS A 215 3.21 -16.98 -7.83
CA LYS A 215 1.93 -16.97 -8.56
C LYS A 215 1.09 -15.75 -8.21
N ASN A 216 1.02 -15.40 -6.93
CA ASN A 216 0.27 -14.23 -6.47
C ASN A 216 0.76 -12.92 -7.09
N TYR A 217 2.08 -12.65 -7.03
CA TYR A 217 2.66 -11.42 -7.61
C TYR A 217 2.51 -11.37 -9.13
N VAL A 218 2.82 -12.47 -9.83
CA VAL A 218 2.71 -12.53 -11.29
C VAL A 218 1.27 -12.29 -11.72
N SER A 219 0.30 -12.92 -11.04
CA SER A 219 -1.13 -12.74 -11.32
C SER A 219 -1.58 -11.30 -11.06
N ASN A 220 -1.18 -10.70 -9.94
CA ASN A 220 -1.56 -9.33 -9.61
C ASN A 220 -0.99 -8.33 -10.63
N ASN A 221 0.29 -8.50 -11.00
CA ASN A 221 0.93 -7.61 -11.98
C ASN A 221 0.34 -7.78 -13.39
N GLN A 222 0.01 -9.01 -13.81
CA GLN A 222 -0.70 -9.23 -15.08
C GLN A 222 -2.03 -8.48 -15.12
N GLY A 223 -2.80 -8.49 -14.04
CA GLY A 223 -4.03 -7.69 -13.93
C GLY A 223 -3.78 -6.18 -14.11
N VAL A 224 -2.76 -5.64 -13.44
CA VAL A 224 -2.39 -4.21 -13.54
C VAL A 224 -1.92 -3.85 -14.95
N VAL A 225 -1.07 -4.68 -15.57
CA VAL A 225 -0.58 -4.47 -16.95
C VAL A 225 -1.72 -4.56 -17.95
N ARG A 226 -2.63 -5.53 -17.78
CA ARG A 226 -3.82 -5.71 -18.62
C ARG A 226 -4.73 -4.49 -18.58
N ALA A 227 -4.96 -3.91 -17.40
CA ALA A 227 -5.74 -2.69 -17.25
C ALA A 227 -5.08 -1.51 -18.00
N ALA A 228 -3.76 -1.35 -17.91
CA ALA A 228 -3.06 -0.32 -18.66
C ALA A 228 -3.17 -0.51 -20.19
N LYS A 229 -3.07 -1.76 -20.67
CA LYS A 229 -3.17 -2.12 -22.10
C LYS A 229 -4.54 -1.88 -22.73
N THR A 230 -5.62 -1.68 -21.95
CA THR A 230 -6.93 -1.32 -22.51
C THR A 230 -7.01 0.13 -22.95
N MET A 231 -6.08 0.98 -22.50
CA MET A 231 -6.12 2.39 -22.86
C MET A 231 -5.87 2.61 -24.35
N PRO A 232 -6.63 3.52 -24.99
CA PRO A 232 -6.32 4.00 -26.33
C PRO A 232 -4.87 4.51 -26.40
N ASN A 233 -4.20 4.23 -27.51
CA ASN A 233 -2.82 4.63 -27.76
C ASN A 233 -1.83 4.16 -26.67
N TYR A 234 -2.10 3.02 -26.00
CA TYR A 234 -1.23 2.51 -24.93
C TYR A 234 0.25 2.45 -25.33
N GLU A 235 0.58 1.86 -26.48
CA GLU A 235 1.97 1.73 -26.92
C GLU A 235 2.65 3.08 -27.16
N GLU A 236 1.93 4.05 -27.74
CA GLU A 236 2.46 5.40 -27.93
C GLU A 236 2.63 6.14 -26.60
N ASN A 237 1.62 6.03 -25.74
CA ASN A 237 1.65 6.64 -24.41
C ASN A 237 2.77 6.08 -23.55
N LYS A 238 3.06 4.78 -23.68
CA LYS A 238 4.12 4.10 -22.94
C LYS A 238 5.50 4.67 -23.27
N LYS A 239 5.79 5.04 -24.52
CA LYS A 239 7.11 5.60 -24.92
C LYS A 239 7.48 6.85 -24.14
N THR A 240 6.48 7.68 -23.83
CA THR A 240 6.63 8.94 -23.09
C THR A 240 6.26 8.82 -21.62
N ALA A 241 5.86 7.64 -21.14
CA ALA A 241 5.44 7.46 -19.76
C ALA A 241 6.60 7.68 -18.78
N ARG A 242 6.33 8.42 -17.70
CA ARG A 242 7.28 8.68 -16.62
C ARG A 242 6.54 8.61 -15.29
N TRP A 243 7.11 7.91 -14.33
CA TRP A 243 6.50 7.68 -13.02
C TRP A 243 7.25 8.35 -11.90
N LEU A 244 6.52 8.68 -10.84
CA LEU A 244 7.07 9.13 -9.58
C LEU A 244 6.72 8.12 -8.49
N CYS A 245 7.74 7.43 -7.97
CA CYS A 245 7.59 6.53 -6.82
C CYS A 245 7.57 7.36 -5.54
N MET A 246 6.35 7.72 -5.13
CA MET A 246 6.06 8.44 -3.88
C MET A 246 5.35 7.58 -2.84
N LEU A 247 4.83 6.41 -3.23
CA LEU A 247 4.22 5.46 -2.31
C LEU A 247 5.29 4.53 -1.72
N PRO A 248 5.13 4.09 -0.47
CA PRO A 248 6.11 3.26 0.22
C PRO A 248 6.26 1.87 -0.42
N MET A 249 7.48 1.52 -0.84
CA MET A 249 7.81 0.22 -1.43
C MET A 249 7.78 -0.95 -0.42
N TYR A 250 7.84 -0.66 0.89
CA TYR A 250 7.64 -1.67 1.95
C TYR A 250 6.17 -2.05 2.16
N HIS A 251 5.25 -1.44 1.42
CA HIS A 251 3.85 -1.82 1.40
C HIS A 251 3.44 -2.33 0.02
N ALA A 252 2.48 -3.25 0.01
CA ALA A 252 1.94 -3.93 -1.17
C ALA A 252 1.73 -3.03 -2.40
N TYR A 253 1.17 -1.83 -2.20
CA TYR A 253 0.87 -0.90 -3.30
C TYR A 253 2.14 -0.36 -3.97
N GLY A 254 3.06 0.21 -3.18
CA GLY A 254 4.34 0.69 -3.71
C GLY A 254 5.20 -0.45 -4.24
N GLN A 255 5.20 -1.60 -3.59
CA GLN A 255 5.98 -2.77 -4.00
C GLN A 255 5.52 -3.32 -5.36
N THR A 256 4.21 -3.48 -5.56
CA THR A 256 3.66 -4.03 -6.80
C THR A 256 3.89 -3.11 -7.98
N TYR A 257 3.70 -1.80 -7.79
CA TYR A 257 3.87 -0.83 -8.87
C TYR A 257 5.34 -0.52 -9.14
N PHE A 258 6.12 -0.28 -8.09
CA PHE A 258 7.47 0.28 -8.23
C PHE A 258 8.60 -0.72 -8.01
N CYS A 259 8.36 -1.96 -7.59
CA CYS A 259 9.40 -3.00 -7.64
C CYS A 259 9.17 -3.98 -8.80
N VAL A 260 7.92 -4.28 -9.12
CA VAL A 260 7.55 -5.21 -10.21
C VAL A 260 7.09 -4.44 -11.45
N GLY A 261 6.09 -3.56 -11.30
CA GLY A 261 5.46 -2.84 -12.41
C GLY A 261 6.41 -1.94 -13.21
N THR A 262 7.33 -1.24 -12.55
CA THR A 262 8.34 -0.40 -13.21
C THR A 262 9.16 -1.22 -14.21
N VAL A 263 9.60 -2.41 -13.83
CA VAL A 263 10.40 -3.29 -14.68
C VAL A 263 9.55 -3.99 -15.73
N SER A 264 8.41 -4.59 -15.35
CA SER A 264 7.56 -5.32 -16.31
C SER A 264 6.96 -4.40 -17.38
N ARG A 265 6.76 -3.12 -17.07
CA ARG A 265 6.28 -2.11 -18.03
C ARG A 265 7.39 -1.30 -18.68
N GLN A 266 8.63 -1.37 -18.19
CA GLN A 266 9.77 -0.55 -18.66
C GLN A 266 9.43 0.95 -18.67
N ILE A 267 8.92 1.46 -17.55
CA ILE A 267 8.59 2.88 -17.39
C ILE A 267 9.59 3.55 -16.45
N PRO A 268 10.37 4.55 -16.92
CA PRO A 268 11.29 5.29 -16.06
C PRO A 268 10.58 5.89 -14.85
N THR A 269 11.11 5.58 -13.67
CA THR A 269 10.51 5.85 -12.37
C THR A 269 11.49 6.65 -11.52
N TYR A 270 11.12 7.87 -11.19
CA TYR A 270 11.87 8.72 -10.26
C TYR A 270 11.51 8.32 -8.82
N VAL A 271 12.53 7.97 -8.02
CA VAL A 271 12.33 7.43 -6.66
C VAL A 271 12.42 8.54 -5.64
N MET A 272 11.28 8.97 -5.11
CA MET A 272 11.22 9.90 -4.00
C MET A 272 11.44 9.14 -2.70
N GLN A 273 12.61 9.34 -2.08
CA GLN A 273 13.00 8.60 -0.87
C GLN A 273 12.10 8.90 0.34
N LYS A 274 11.78 10.19 0.51
CA LYS A 274 10.86 10.69 1.54
C LYS A 274 9.82 11.56 0.88
N PHE A 275 8.56 11.33 1.21
CA PHE A 275 7.46 12.13 0.69
C PHE A 275 7.61 13.60 1.13
N ASP A 276 7.61 14.48 0.13
CA ASP A 276 7.52 15.93 0.29
C ASP A 276 6.60 16.46 -0.82
N PHE A 277 5.53 17.14 -0.43
CA PHE A 277 4.48 17.56 -1.35
C PHE A 277 4.95 18.64 -2.34
N LEU A 278 5.79 19.59 -1.91
CA LEU A 278 6.28 20.64 -2.79
C LEU A 278 7.32 20.10 -3.77
N LYS A 279 8.19 19.20 -3.31
CA LYS A 279 9.09 18.46 -4.21
C LYS A 279 8.32 17.59 -5.19
N MET A 280 7.23 16.95 -4.76
CA MET A 280 6.37 16.17 -5.65
C MET A 280 5.87 17.01 -6.82
N LEU A 281 5.31 18.20 -6.55
CA LEU A 281 4.88 19.14 -7.59
C LEU A 281 6.05 19.54 -8.50
N SER A 282 7.18 19.95 -7.92
CA SER A 282 8.39 20.32 -8.68
C SER A 282 8.87 19.18 -9.60
N TYR A 283 8.86 17.94 -9.13
CA TYR A 283 9.27 16.79 -9.92
C TYR A 283 8.25 16.43 -11.01
N ILE A 284 6.95 16.61 -10.75
CA ILE A 284 5.91 16.45 -11.79
C ILE A 284 6.21 17.36 -12.97
N GLU A 285 6.45 18.65 -12.69
CA GLU A 285 6.75 19.65 -13.70
C GLU A 285 8.12 19.42 -14.39
N LYS A 286 9.17 19.18 -13.60
CA LYS A 286 10.56 18.98 -14.09
C LYS A 286 10.69 17.75 -14.98
N PHE A 287 10.11 16.63 -14.55
CA PHE A 287 10.29 15.33 -15.22
C PHE A 287 9.12 14.93 -16.11
N LYS A 288 8.11 15.80 -16.22
CA LYS A 288 6.89 15.56 -17.00
C LYS A 288 6.24 14.23 -16.64
N ILE A 289 6.03 14.03 -15.33
CA ILE A 289 5.41 12.81 -14.79
C ILE A 289 4.02 12.63 -15.42
N THR A 290 3.72 11.41 -15.87
CA THR A 290 2.52 11.12 -16.66
C THR A 290 1.41 10.42 -15.87
N ASP A 291 1.76 9.75 -14.79
CA ASP A 291 0.83 8.92 -14.02
C ASP A 291 1.02 9.23 -12.53
N LEU A 292 -0.07 9.56 -11.84
CA LEU A 292 -0.09 9.79 -10.40
C LEU A 292 -0.92 8.72 -9.70
N THR A 293 -0.23 7.74 -9.15
CA THR A 293 -0.81 6.73 -8.27
C THR A 293 -0.74 7.23 -6.83
N MET A 294 -1.87 7.69 -6.30
CA MET A 294 -1.94 8.41 -5.02
C MET A 294 -2.67 7.61 -3.94
N VAL A 295 -2.59 8.16 -2.72
CA VAL A 295 -3.44 7.81 -1.58
C VAL A 295 -4.25 9.05 -1.16
N PRO A 296 -5.35 8.91 -0.42
CA PRO A 296 -6.25 10.03 -0.13
C PRO A 296 -5.58 11.28 0.46
N PRO A 297 -4.59 11.20 1.38
CA PRO A 297 -3.91 12.40 1.86
C PRO A 297 -3.20 13.20 0.77
N ILE A 298 -2.63 12.53 -0.24
CA ILE A 298 -1.98 13.21 -1.38
C ILE A 298 -3.04 13.88 -2.26
N ALA A 299 -4.17 13.21 -2.50
CA ALA A 299 -5.30 13.77 -3.24
C ALA A 299 -5.89 15.00 -2.53
N VAL A 300 -6.06 14.94 -1.21
CA VAL A 300 -6.49 16.09 -0.39
C VAL A 300 -5.47 17.23 -0.48
N ALA A 301 -4.16 16.94 -0.35
CA ALA A 301 -3.14 17.97 -0.50
C ALA A 301 -3.20 18.61 -1.90
N MET A 302 -3.37 17.82 -2.97
CA MET A 302 -3.55 18.32 -4.33
C MET A 302 -4.77 19.23 -4.48
N ALA A 303 -5.90 18.85 -3.90
CA ALA A 303 -7.14 19.63 -3.96
C ALA A 303 -7.04 20.95 -3.18
N LYS A 304 -6.42 20.92 -1.99
CA LYS A 304 -6.52 22.02 -1.02
C LYS A 304 -5.31 22.95 -1.01
N HIS A 305 -4.12 22.49 -1.41
CA HIS A 305 -2.90 23.28 -1.28
C HIS A 305 -2.73 24.27 -2.44
N PRO A 306 -2.49 25.59 -2.19
CA PRO A 306 -2.39 26.60 -3.24
C PRO A 306 -1.31 26.34 -4.30
N ALA A 307 -0.21 25.68 -3.92
CA ALA A 307 0.88 25.36 -4.85
C ALA A 307 0.45 24.47 -6.03
N SER A 308 -0.56 23.61 -5.84
CA SER A 308 -1.05 22.72 -6.91
C SER A 308 -1.59 23.51 -8.11
N LYS A 309 -2.20 24.68 -7.86
CA LYS A 309 -2.73 25.56 -8.92
C LYS A 309 -1.64 26.32 -9.68
N LYS A 310 -0.42 26.36 -9.13
CA LYS A 310 0.73 27.07 -9.71
C LYS A 310 1.69 26.15 -10.47
N CYS A 311 1.59 24.84 -10.25
CA CYS A 311 2.43 23.83 -10.87
C CYS A 311 1.95 23.50 -12.29
N ASP A 312 2.87 23.30 -13.24
CA ASP A 312 2.52 22.71 -14.52
C ASP A 312 2.25 21.20 -14.37
N LEU A 313 0.97 20.82 -14.46
CA LEU A 313 0.52 19.43 -14.39
C LEU A 313 0.12 18.87 -15.77
N SER A 314 0.45 19.57 -16.86
CA SER A 314 -0.07 19.27 -18.20
C SER A 314 0.36 17.91 -18.76
N SER A 315 1.49 17.36 -18.27
CA SER A 315 2.04 16.04 -18.63
C SER A 315 1.25 14.88 -18.03
N VAL A 316 0.51 15.11 -16.94
CA VAL A 316 -0.24 14.06 -16.26
C VAL A 316 -1.42 13.64 -17.14
N ARG A 317 -1.52 12.33 -17.38
CA ARG A 317 -2.56 11.68 -18.19
C ARG A 317 -3.49 10.82 -17.34
N TYR A 318 -2.98 10.28 -16.23
CA TYR A 318 -3.71 9.37 -15.36
C TYR A 318 -3.53 9.75 -13.91
N ILE A 319 -4.64 9.82 -13.17
CA ILE A 319 -4.62 9.93 -11.72
C ILE A 319 -5.48 8.83 -11.12
N GLY A 320 -4.97 8.20 -10.07
CA GLY A 320 -5.68 7.16 -9.33
C GLY A 320 -5.47 7.31 -7.84
N SER A 321 -6.44 6.83 -7.04
CA SER A 321 -6.31 6.71 -5.58
C SER A 321 -6.67 5.31 -5.12
N GLY A 322 -6.03 4.85 -4.04
CA GLY A 322 -6.36 3.58 -3.40
C GLY A 322 -5.97 3.58 -1.93
N ALA A 323 -5.94 2.39 -1.33
CA ALA A 323 -5.58 2.12 0.07
C ALA A 323 -6.55 2.63 1.16
N ALA A 324 -7.28 3.72 0.92
CA ALA A 324 -8.29 4.24 1.84
C ALA A 324 -9.43 4.95 1.08
N PRO A 325 -10.62 5.12 1.71
CA PRO A 325 -11.74 5.82 1.09
C PRO A 325 -11.37 7.26 0.69
N LEU A 326 -11.83 7.68 -0.49
CA LEU A 326 -11.73 9.06 -0.96
C LEU A 326 -13.12 9.59 -1.32
N GLY A 327 -13.48 10.74 -0.73
CA GLY A 327 -14.74 11.42 -1.01
C GLY A 327 -14.80 11.95 -2.45
N SER A 328 -15.99 11.92 -3.05
CA SER A 328 -16.20 12.37 -4.44
C SER A 328 -15.87 13.84 -4.66
N GLU A 329 -16.08 14.69 -3.64
CA GLU A 329 -15.77 16.12 -3.74
C GLU A 329 -14.26 16.38 -3.87
N VAL A 330 -13.44 15.67 -3.08
CA VAL A 330 -11.98 15.78 -3.20
C VAL A 330 -11.52 15.34 -4.59
N SER A 331 -12.08 14.26 -5.14
CA SER A 331 -11.79 13.83 -6.50
C SER A 331 -12.09 14.92 -7.53
N LYS A 332 -13.27 15.56 -7.45
CA LYS A 332 -13.66 16.66 -8.34
C LYS A 332 -12.75 17.89 -8.21
N GLU A 333 -12.38 18.26 -6.98
CA GLU A 333 -11.45 19.37 -6.75
C GLU A 333 -10.06 19.09 -7.33
N VAL A 334 -9.57 17.86 -7.24
CA VAL A 334 -8.32 17.46 -7.92
C VAL A 334 -8.48 17.56 -9.44
N GLU A 335 -9.58 17.04 -10.00
CA GLU A 335 -9.84 17.10 -11.45
C GLU A 335 -9.87 18.55 -11.99
N GLN A 336 -10.30 19.53 -11.17
CA GLN A 336 -10.32 20.96 -11.52
C GLN A 336 -8.93 21.58 -11.70
N LEU A 337 -7.84 20.89 -11.32
CA LEU A 337 -6.48 21.33 -11.63
C LEU A 337 -6.14 21.23 -13.14
N TRP A 338 -6.99 20.54 -13.91
CA TRP A 338 -6.89 20.43 -15.36
C TRP A 338 -8.10 21.07 -16.05
N PRO A 339 -8.01 21.41 -17.35
CA PRO A 339 -9.16 21.82 -18.14
C PRO A 339 -10.32 20.81 -18.01
N LYS A 340 -11.56 21.34 -17.98
CA LYS A 340 -12.77 20.54 -17.77
C LYS A 340 -12.81 19.32 -18.69
N GLY A 341 -12.97 18.13 -18.09
CA GLY A 341 -13.08 16.87 -18.82
C GLY A 341 -11.74 16.26 -19.27
N LYS A 342 -10.60 16.92 -19.03
CA LYS A 342 -9.27 16.36 -19.36
C LYS A 342 -8.86 15.23 -18.41
N MET A 343 -9.26 15.33 -17.15
CA MET A 343 -8.87 14.37 -16.10
C MET A 343 -10.10 13.78 -15.43
N ASN A 344 -10.02 12.49 -15.08
CA ASN A 344 -11.02 11.79 -14.29
C ASN A 344 -10.33 10.91 -13.26
N MET A 345 -10.58 11.16 -11.98
CA MET A 345 -9.96 10.45 -10.89
C MET A 345 -10.63 9.11 -10.64
N LYS A 346 -9.83 8.06 -10.66
CA LYS A 346 -10.29 6.68 -10.48
C LYS A 346 -9.83 6.12 -9.15
N GLN A 347 -10.72 5.40 -8.48
CA GLN A 347 -10.38 4.69 -7.24
C GLN A 347 -10.15 3.20 -7.51
N GLY A 348 -9.25 2.59 -6.75
CA GLY A 348 -9.05 1.15 -6.75
C GLY A 348 -9.19 0.60 -5.35
N TRP A 349 -9.55 -0.67 -5.25
CA TRP A 349 -9.56 -1.38 -3.98
C TRP A 349 -8.59 -2.55 -3.99
N GLY A 350 -8.04 -2.80 -2.82
CA GLY A 350 -7.03 -3.79 -2.61
C GLY A 350 -6.63 -3.89 -1.15
N MET A 351 -5.97 -4.98 -0.81
CA MET A 351 -5.43 -5.26 0.51
C MET A 351 -4.18 -6.12 0.37
N THR A 352 -3.40 -6.24 1.44
CA THR A 352 -2.19 -7.06 1.44
C THR A 352 -2.51 -8.53 1.16
N GLU A 353 -3.63 -9.02 1.68
CA GLU A 353 -4.12 -10.39 1.57
C GLU A 353 -4.62 -10.75 0.16
N VAL A 354 -4.78 -9.76 -0.73
CA VAL A 354 -4.98 -9.97 -2.19
C VAL A 354 -3.74 -9.55 -2.99
N THR A 355 -2.56 -9.61 -2.36
CA THR A 355 -1.26 -9.15 -2.87
C THR A 355 -1.13 -7.65 -3.02
N CYS A 356 -2.07 -7.00 -3.71
CA CYS A 356 -2.14 -5.54 -3.82
C CYS A 356 -3.53 -5.08 -4.25
N SER A 357 -3.94 -5.34 -5.49
CA SER A 357 -5.19 -4.83 -6.07
C SER A 357 -6.14 -5.95 -6.48
N ALA A 358 -7.42 -5.81 -6.17
CA ALA A 358 -8.48 -6.73 -6.59
C ALA A 358 -9.62 -6.04 -7.33
N CYS A 359 -9.79 -4.72 -7.18
CA CYS A 359 -10.74 -3.95 -7.96
C CYS A 359 -10.09 -2.69 -8.53
N SER A 360 -10.48 -2.32 -9.74
CA SER A 360 -10.10 -1.08 -10.39
C SER A 360 -11.16 -0.65 -11.39
N TRP A 361 -11.21 0.65 -11.71
CA TRP A 361 -12.06 1.15 -12.79
C TRP A 361 -11.52 0.72 -14.16
N ASP A 362 -12.43 0.40 -15.09
CA ASP A 362 -12.13 0.40 -16.51
C ASP A 362 -11.51 1.76 -16.89
N LEU A 363 -10.26 1.73 -17.32
CA LEU A 363 -9.51 2.95 -17.61
C LEU A 363 -10.10 3.72 -18.82
N THR A 364 -10.95 3.10 -19.62
CA THR A 364 -11.66 3.73 -20.76
C THR A 364 -12.98 4.41 -20.38
N LYS A 365 -13.50 4.17 -19.17
CA LYS A 365 -14.78 4.72 -18.68
C LYS A 365 -14.57 5.96 -17.82
N ILE A 366 -15.61 6.76 -17.65
CA ILE A 366 -15.61 7.89 -16.72
C ILE A 366 -16.22 7.43 -15.40
N SER A 367 -15.45 7.56 -14.32
CA SER A 367 -15.99 7.40 -12.96
C SER A 367 -16.90 8.57 -12.64
N LYS A 368 -18.13 8.27 -12.21
CA LYS A 368 -19.14 9.28 -11.81
C LYS A 368 -19.37 9.31 -10.29
N SER A 369 -18.66 8.47 -9.54
CA SER A 369 -18.92 8.23 -8.11
C SER A 369 -17.61 7.94 -7.37
N ASN A 370 -17.73 7.60 -6.08
CA ASN A 370 -16.64 7.10 -5.25
C ASN A 370 -16.51 5.57 -5.26
N ALA A 371 -17.10 4.88 -6.25
CA ALA A 371 -16.92 3.44 -6.40
C ALA A 371 -15.44 3.10 -6.64
N VAL A 372 -15.04 1.88 -6.30
CA VAL A 372 -13.68 1.34 -6.52
C VAL A 372 -13.57 0.53 -7.81
N GLY A 373 -14.53 0.72 -8.71
CA GLY A 373 -14.60 0.10 -10.02
C GLY A 373 -15.15 -1.32 -9.97
N GLU A 374 -14.55 -2.22 -10.75
CA GLU A 374 -14.97 -3.60 -10.94
C GLU A 374 -13.82 -4.58 -10.63
N LEU A 375 -14.11 -5.88 -10.59
CA LEU A 375 -13.10 -6.89 -10.29
C LEU A 375 -11.99 -6.91 -11.34
N ASN A 376 -10.75 -6.97 -10.88
CA ASN A 376 -9.58 -7.22 -11.71
C ASN A 376 -9.66 -8.61 -12.39
N PRO A 377 -8.86 -8.86 -13.43
CA PRO A 377 -8.91 -10.12 -14.17
C PRO A 377 -8.78 -11.38 -13.31
N ASN A 378 -9.53 -12.43 -13.67
CA ASN A 378 -9.49 -13.75 -13.03
C ASN A 378 -9.89 -13.78 -11.55
N ILE A 379 -10.54 -12.73 -11.04
CA ILE A 379 -11.11 -12.67 -9.68
C ILE A 379 -12.61 -12.92 -9.73
N GLU A 380 -13.11 -13.59 -8.70
CA GLU A 380 -14.53 -13.75 -8.40
C GLU A 380 -14.82 -13.15 -7.02
N ALA A 381 -16.05 -12.70 -6.79
CA ALA A 381 -16.46 -12.12 -5.52
C ALA A 381 -17.93 -12.37 -5.20
N MET A 382 -18.29 -12.17 -3.94
CA MET A 382 -19.66 -12.16 -3.45
C MET A 382 -19.82 -11.14 -2.31
N ILE A 383 -21.05 -10.68 -2.07
CA ILE A 383 -21.40 -9.88 -0.89
C ILE A 383 -22.17 -10.81 0.06
N VAL A 384 -21.72 -10.93 1.30
CA VAL A 384 -22.25 -11.87 2.29
C VAL A 384 -22.82 -11.10 3.47
N ASP A 385 -24.05 -11.39 3.87
CA ASP A 385 -24.61 -10.81 5.08
C ASP A 385 -23.81 -11.27 6.31
N VAL A 386 -23.40 -10.31 7.13
CA VAL A 386 -22.49 -10.56 8.26
C VAL A 386 -23.15 -11.43 9.33
N ALA A 387 -24.48 -11.37 9.47
CA ALA A 387 -25.21 -12.11 10.50
C ALA A 387 -25.54 -13.55 10.09
N SER A 388 -26.06 -13.73 8.88
CA SER A 388 -26.52 -15.02 8.37
C SER A 388 -25.44 -15.82 7.64
N GLY A 389 -24.34 -15.18 7.23
CA GLY A 389 -23.31 -15.81 6.40
C GLY A 389 -23.79 -16.19 4.99
N SER A 390 -24.96 -15.69 4.58
CA SER A 390 -25.56 -15.97 3.28
C SER A 390 -25.28 -14.86 2.28
N GLU A 391 -25.13 -15.21 1.01
CA GLU A 391 -24.96 -14.22 -0.05
C GLU A 391 -26.20 -13.31 -0.16
N VAL A 392 -25.99 -12.01 -0.31
CA VAL A 392 -27.07 -11.03 -0.48
C VAL A 392 -27.26 -10.63 -1.95
N PRO A 393 -28.49 -10.25 -2.35
CA PRO A 393 -28.74 -9.68 -3.67
C PRO A 393 -27.92 -8.40 -3.93
N ARG A 394 -27.73 -8.11 -5.21
CA ARG A 394 -27.15 -6.86 -5.69
C ARG A 394 -27.85 -5.64 -5.06
N GLY A 395 -27.08 -4.59 -4.78
CA GLY A 395 -27.55 -3.37 -4.11
C GLY A 395 -27.61 -3.48 -2.57
N GLN A 396 -27.64 -4.69 -2.01
CA GLN A 396 -27.60 -4.85 -0.55
C GLN A 396 -26.17 -4.80 -0.01
N ARG A 397 -26.04 -4.30 1.23
CA ARG A 397 -24.76 -4.21 1.94
C ARG A 397 -24.47 -5.51 2.66
N GLY A 398 -23.21 -5.94 2.60
CA GLY A 398 -22.69 -7.06 3.36
C GLY A 398 -21.17 -7.06 3.32
N GLU A 399 -20.54 -8.06 3.92
CA GLU A 399 -19.10 -8.27 3.82
C GLU A 399 -18.70 -8.66 2.40
N PHE A 400 -17.68 -7.98 1.88
CA PHE A 400 -17.09 -8.30 0.59
C PHE A 400 -16.18 -9.53 0.72
N TRP A 401 -16.48 -10.60 -0.01
CA TRP A 401 -15.64 -11.79 -0.07
C TRP A 401 -15.05 -11.94 -1.46
N VAL A 402 -13.78 -12.31 -1.55
CA VAL A 402 -13.04 -12.39 -2.84
C VAL A 402 -12.29 -13.70 -2.97
N ARG A 403 -12.19 -14.22 -4.19
CA ARG A 403 -11.42 -15.41 -4.53
C ARG A 403 -10.72 -15.22 -5.86
N GLY A 404 -9.47 -15.66 -5.96
CA GLY A 404 -8.70 -15.56 -7.19
C GLY A 404 -7.21 -15.82 -6.98
N PRO A 405 -6.43 -15.80 -8.05
CA PRO A 405 -5.01 -16.16 -8.01
C PRO A 405 -4.14 -15.12 -7.29
N THR A 406 -4.69 -13.96 -6.94
CA THR A 406 -4.03 -12.89 -6.19
C THR A 406 -4.19 -13.04 -4.67
N VAL A 407 -5.08 -13.91 -4.20
CA VAL A 407 -5.32 -14.14 -2.77
C VAL A 407 -4.11 -14.85 -2.15
N MET A 408 -3.70 -14.36 -0.98
CA MET A 408 -2.56 -14.87 -0.20
C MET A 408 -2.66 -16.39 0.03
N LYS A 409 -1.51 -17.01 0.32
CA LYS A 409 -1.46 -18.39 0.79
C LYS A 409 -2.02 -18.55 2.22
N GLY A 410 -1.90 -17.51 3.04
CA GLY A 410 -2.35 -17.48 4.44
C GLY A 410 -1.48 -16.54 5.30
N TYR A 411 -1.67 -16.58 6.61
CA TYR A 411 -0.82 -15.86 7.56
C TYR A 411 0.30 -16.75 8.09
N TRP A 412 1.53 -16.21 8.07
CA TRP A 412 2.74 -16.87 8.55
C TRP A 412 2.62 -17.26 10.02
N ASN A 413 2.81 -18.55 10.34
CA ASN A 413 2.71 -19.10 11.69
C ASN A 413 1.39 -18.78 12.43
N LYS A 414 0.28 -18.52 11.71
CA LYS A 414 -1.05 -18.24 12.29
C LYS A 414 -2.14 -19.05 11.55
N PRO A 415 -2.19 -20.38 11.70
CA PRO A 415 -3.18 -21.22 11.03
C PRO A 415 -4.62 -20.87 11.43
N ASP A 416 -4.87 -20.50 12.69
CA ASP A 416 -6.22 -20.14 13.15
C ASP A 416 -6.72 -18.84 12.53
N ALA A 417 -5.90 -17.78 12.55
CA ALA A 417 -6.22 -16.53 11.86
C ALA A 417 -6.40 -16.74 10.35
N THR A 418 -5.69 -17.71 9.76
CA THR A 418 -5.86 -18.10 8.36
C THR A 418 -7.23 -18.74 8.14
N LYS A 419 -7.66 -19.69 8.97
CA LYS A 419 -8.99 -20.34 8.88
C LYS A 419 -10.14 -19.38 9.16
N GLU A 420 -9.94 -18.39 10.01
CA GLU A 420 -10.95 -17.34 10.27
C GLU A 420 -11.15 -16.44 9.04
N THR A 421 -10.08 -16.20 8.28
CA THR A 421 -10.02 -15.24 7.18
C THR A 421 -10.23 -15.87 5.80
N LEU A 422 -9.79 -17.12 5.60
CA LEU A 422 -9.97 -17.91 4.39
C LEU A 422 -10.94 -19.07 4.65
N THR A 423 -12.01 -19.15 3.89
CA THR A 423 -12.92 -20.30 3.94
C THR A 423 -12.27 -21.54 3.33
N ALA A 424 -12.81 -22.73 3.65
CA ALA A 424 -12.31 -23.99 3.12
C ALA A 424 -12.37 -24.08 1.58
N ASP A 425 -13.32 -23.38 0.96
CA ASP A 425 -13.49 -23.27 -0.49
C ASP A 425 -12.80 -22.04 -1.13
N GLY A 426 -11.91 -21.40 -0.38
CA GLY A 426 -10.93 -20.43 -0.88
C GLY A 426 -11.40 -18.97 -0.93
N TRP A 427 -12.52 -18.61 -0.30
CA TRP A 427 -12.96 -17.22 -0.17
C TRP A 427 -12.19 -16.50 0.92
N LEU A 428 -11.64 -15.34 0.56
CA LEU A 428 -11.10 -14.37 1.50
C LEU A 428 -12.21 -13.47 2.02
N LYS A 429 -12.46 -13.52 3.33
CA LYS A 429 -13.32 -12.58 4.05
C LYS A 429 -12.53 -11.29 4.30
N THR A 430 -12.91 -10.21 3.63
CA THR A 430 -12.10 -8.98 3.62
C THR A 430 -12.25 -8.15 4.89
N GLY A 431 -13.35 -8.35 5.64
CA GLY A 431 -13.76 -7.48 6.73
C GLY A 431 -14.21 -6.08 6.29
N ASP A 432 -14.40 -5.85 4.99
CA ASP A 432 -14.93 -4.60 4.43
C ASP A 432 -16.41 -4.79 4.06
N VAL A 433 -17.26 -3.84 4.47
CA VAL A 433 -18.66 -3.78 4.05
C VAL A 433 -18.76 -3.11 2.70
N ALA A 434 -19.42 -3.75 1.74
CA ALA A 434 -19.57 -3.26 0.39
C ALA A 434 -20.95 -3.55 -0.20
N TYR A 435 -21.24 -2.92 -1.33
CA TYR A 435 -22.38 -3.25 -2.19
C TYR A 435 -22.04 -2.93 -3.66
N LEU A 436 -22.82 -3.49 -4.58
CA LEU A 436 -22.76 -3.18 -6.02
C LEU A 436 -23.90 -2.25 -6.40
N ASP A 437 -23.63 -1.22 -7.22
CA ASP A 437 -24.68 -0.43 -7.87
C ASP A 437 -25.32 -1.17 -9.06
N ASP A 438 -26.31 -0.55 -9.70
CA ASP A 438 -27.04 -1.09 -10.87
C ASP A 438 -26.18 -1.21 -12.14
N GLU A 439 -25.00 -0.58 -12.18
CA GLU A 439 -24.04 -0.65 -13.29
C GLU A 439 -22.93 -1.71 -13.06
N GLY A 440 -22.72 -2.14 -11.81
CA GLY A 440 -21.86 -3.26 -11.43
C GLY A 440 -20.59 -2.79 -10.74
N HIS A 441 -20.55 -1.51 -10.37
CA HIS A 441 -19.43 -0.92 -9.67
C HIS A 441 -19.53 -1.19 -8.17
N LEU A 442 -18.40 -1.58 -7.59
CA LEU A 442 -18.27 -1.88 -6.18
C LEU A 442 -18.08 -0.61 -5.37
N PHE A 443 -18.86 -0.44 -4.31
CA PHE A 443 -18.70 0.61 -3.33
C PHE A 443 -18.24 -0.01 -2.01
N ILE A 444 -17.13 0.48 -1.48
CA ILE A 444 -16.68 0.14 -0.13
C ILE A 444 -17.28 1.17 0.82
N VAL A 445 -18.01 0.69 1.82
CA VAL A 445 -18.69 1.53 2.82
C VAL A 445 -17.72 1.85 3.96
N ASP A 446 -17.24 0.83 4.66
CA ASP A 446 -16.22 0.94 5.71
C ASP A 446 -15.73 -0.48 6.10
N ARG A 447 -14.83 -0.56 7.08
CA ARG A 447 -14.44 -1.82 7.71
C ARG A 447 -15.44 -2.21 8.79
N ILE A 448 -15.83 -3.48 8.87
CA ILE A 448 -16.73 -4.02 9.90
C ILE A 448 -16.29 -3.59 11.31
N LYS A 449 -15.00 -3.70 11.61
CA LYS A 449 -14.43 -3.38 12.92
C LYS A 449 -14.39 -1.88 13.26
N GLU A 450 -14.55 -1.01 12.28
CA GLU A 450 -14.50 0.45 12.46
C GLU A 450 -15.90 1.07 12.49
N LEU A 451 -16.95 0.31 12.14
CA LEU A 451 -18.34 0.77 12.21
C LEU A 451 -18.72 1.11 13.66
N ILE A 452 -19.29 2.30 13.85
CA ILE A 452 -19.79 2.81 15.12
C ILE A 452 -21.22 2.29 15.31
N LYS A 453 -21.53 1.70 16.46
CA LYS A 453 -22.83 1.10 16.75
C LYS A 453 -23.71 2.06 17.56
N VAL A 454 -24.42 2.94 16.86
CA VAL A 454 -25.30 3.95 17.48
C VAL A 454 -26.73 3.40 17.59
N LYS A 455 -27.12 2.95 18.79
CA LYS A 455 -28.46 2.38 19.07
C LYS A 455 -28.86 1.28 18.07
N GLY A 456 -27.93 0.35 17.81
CA GLY A 456 -28.12 -0.75 16.86
C GLY A 456 -27.95 -0.38 15.39
N ASN A 457 -27.78 0.91 15.05
CA ASN A 457 -27.44 1.34 13.68
C ASN A 457 -25.93 1.31 13.49
N GLN A 458 -25.47 0.80 12.34
CA GLN A 458 -24.08 0.90 11.93
C GLN A 458 -23.84 2.24 11.23
N VAL A 459 -22.93 3.03 11.80
CA VAL A 459 -22.48 4.30 11.23
C VAL A 459 -21.06 4.12 10.73
N ALA A 460 -20.82 4.42 9.46
CA ALA A 460 -19.50 4.38 8.84
C ALA A 460 -18.73 5.67 9.15
N PRO A 461 -17.62 5.63 9.91
CA PRO A 461 -16.73 6.77 10.06
C PRO A 461 -16.33 7.41 8.72
N ALA A 462 -16.01 6.61 7.71
CA ALA A 462 -15.57 7.10 6.40
C ALA A 462 -16.62 7.96 5.69
N GLU A 463 -17.91 7.65 5.86
CA GLU A 463 -19.01 8.46 5.34
C GLU A 463 -19.02 9.85 6.00
N LEU A 464 -18.86 9.90 7.32
CA LEU A 464 -18.84 11.16 8.07
C LEU A 464 -17.60 11.99 7.76
N GLU A 465 -16.44 11.34 7.63
CA GLU A 465 -15.18 11.98 7.24
C GLU A 465 -15.28 12.64 5.87
N ALA A 466 -15.88 11.94 4.88
CA ALA A 466 -16.10 12.49 3.55
C ALA A 466 -16.96 13.76 3.59
N LEU A 467 -18.10 13.73 4.31
CA LEU A 467 -18.96 14.90 4.49
C LEU A 467 -18.24 16.05 5.22
N LEU A 468 -17.44 15.75 6.24
CA LEU A 468 -16.68 16.76 6.98
C LEU A 468 -15.67 17.51 6.10
N LEU A 469 -15.04 16.80 5.15
CA LEU A 469 -14.08 17.39 4.21
C LEU A 469 -14.72 18.33 3.17
N GLU A 470 -16.05 18.28 3.00
CA GLU A 470 -16.79 19.26 2.18
C GLU A 470 -16.88 20.63 2.86
N HIS A 471 -16.69 20.71 4.19
CA HIS A 471 -16.76 21.98 4.90
C HIS A 471 -15.56 22.88 4.53
N PRO A 472 -15.77 24.15 4.12
CA PRO A 472 -14.68 25.04 3.65
C PRO A 472 -13.56 25.27 4.66
N ALA A 473 -13.86 25.22 5.96
CA ALA A 473 -12.88 25.41 7.02
C ALA A 473 -12.10 24.14 7.43
N VAL A 474 -12.46 22.95 6.90
CA VAL A 474 -11.82 21.68 7.27
C VAL A 474 -10.75 21.32 6.24
N ALA A 475 -9.56 20.98 6.74
CA ALA A 475 -8.40 20.54 5.96
C ALA A 475 -8.25 19.01 5.98
N ASP A 476 -8.54 18.38 7.12
CA ASP A 476 -8.45 16.94 7.31
C ASP A 476 -9.43 16.49 8.41
N ALA A 477 -9.85 15.23 8.40
CA ALA A 477 -10.83 14.70 9.33
C ALA A 477 -10.56 13.24 9.71
N GLY A 478 -10.87 12.89 10.95
CA GLY A 478 -10.95 11.51 11.44
C GLY A 478 -12.08 11.33 12.43
N VAL A 479 -12.91 10.30 12.24
CA VAL A 479 -14.09 10.02 13.04
C VAL A 479 -13.92 8.69 13.79
N VAL A 480 -14.31 8.67 15.06
CA VAL A 480 -14.29 7.44 15.87
C VAL A 480 -15.57 7.33 16.69
N GLY A 481 -15.91 6.10 17.06
CA GLY A 481 -16.91 5.86 18.10
C GLY A 481 -16.34 6.17 19.47
N VAL A 482 -17.11 6.86 20.29
CA VAL A 482 -16.82 7.08 21.71
C VAL A 482 -18.03 6.69 22.53
N THR A 483 -17.82 5.99 23.64
CA THR A 483 -18.90 5.60 24.54
C THR A 483 -19.14 6.71 25.55
N ILE A 484 -20.36 7.25 25.59
CA ILE A 484 -20.78 8.25 26.55
C ILE A 484 -22.09 7.76 27.17
N LYS A 485 -22.11 7.58 28.49
CA LYS A 485 -23.28 7.05 29.23
C LYS A 485 -23.79 5.71 28.66
N GLY A 486 -22.87 4.83 28.26
CA GLY A 486 -23.18 3.50 27.71
C GLY A 486 -23.66 3.48 26.26
N GLU A 487 -23.77 4.63 25.59
CA GLU A 487 -24.11 4.71 24.16
C GLU A 487 -22.85 5.03 23.36
N GLU A 488 -22.59 4.26 22.30
CA GLU A 488 -21.53 4.61 21.35
C GLU A 488 -22.03 5.72 20.42
N LEU A 489 -21.27 6.82 20.33
CA LEU A 489 -21.62 8.03 19.60
C LEU A 489 -20.46 8.45 18.67
N PRO A 490 -20.74 8.99 17.47
CA PRO A 490 -19.69 9.51 16.60
C PRO A 490 -19.03 10.76 17.16
N ARG A 491 -17.70 10.77 17.25
CA ARG A 491 -16.84 11.94 17.57
C ARG A 491 -15.91 12.23 16.41
N ALA A 492 -15.73 13.51 16.08
CA ALA A 492 -14.82 13.94 15.02
C ALA A 492 -13.58 14.65 15.59
N TYR A 493 -12.43 14.33 15.02
CA TYR A 493 -11.17 15.07 15.14
C TYR A 493 -10.87 15.74 13.80
N LEU A 494 -10.56 17.03 13.80
CA LEU A 494 -10.47 17.85 12.60
C LEU A 494 -9.20 18.68 12.57
N VAL A 495 -8.65 18.90 11.39
CA VAL A 495 -7.61 19.91 11.17
C VAL A 495 -8.26 21.10 10.48
N LYS A 496 -8.06 22.31 11.02
CA LYS A 496 -8.57 23.55 10.40
C LYS A 496 -7.72 23.91 9.19
N ARG A 497 -8.32 24.51 8.17
CA ARG A 497 -7.54 25.25 7.17
C ARG A 497 -6.92 26.49 7.81
N ALA A 498 -5.74 26.87 7.35
CA ALA A 498 -5.09 28.11 7.76
C ALA A 498 -6.05 29.30 7.60
N ASP A 499 -6.01 30.21 8.56
CA ASP A 499 -6.77 31.47 8.57
C ASP A 499 -8.31 31.33 8.64
N GLN A 500 -8.84 30.13 8.89
CA GLN A 500 -10.28 29.90 9.06
C GLN A 500 -10.67 29.87 10.55
N LYS A 501 -11.64 30.72 10.93
CA LYS A 501 -12.28 30.68 12.25
C LYS A 501 -13.53 29.81 12.17
N VAL A 502 -13.49 28.63 12.78
CA VAL A 502 -14.63 27.71 12.89
C VAL A 502 -14.63 27.08 14.28
N GLU A 503 -15.80 27.01 14.90
CA GLU A 503 -16.01 26.40 16.21
C GLU A 503 -16.67 25.03 16.08
N ALA A 504 -16.54 24.21 17.12
CA ALA A 504 -17.12 22.86 17.17
C ALA A 504 -18.63 22.86 16.87
N LYS A 505 -19.36 23.86 17.38
CA LYS A 505 -20.81 24.03 17.17
C LYS A 505 -21.17 24.23 15.70
N ASP A 506 -20.33 24.93 14.94
CA ASP A 506 -20.58 25.25 13.54
C ASP A 506 -20.49 23.97 12.70
N ILE A 507 -19.49 23.13 12.99
CA ILE A 507 -19.34 21.81 12.38
C ILE A 507 -20.50 20.89 12.76
N GLN A 508 -20.90 20.85 14.02
CA GLN A 508 -22.04 20.05 14.45
C GLN A 508 -23.33 20.48 13.73
N GLN A 509 -23.57 21.79 13.58
CA GLN A 509 -24.72 22.30 12.84
C GLN A 509 -24.66 21.92 11.35
N PHE A 510 -23.49 22.05 10.73
CA PHE A 510 -23.25 21.61 9.35
C PHE A 510 -23.56 20.13 9.14
N MET A 511 -23.13 19.26 10.07
CA MET A 511 -23.41 17.82 10.01
C MET A 511 -24.89 17.54 10.27
N ASN A 512 -25.49 18.17 11.27
CA ASN A 512 -26.89 17.94 11.67
C ASN A 512 -27.89 18.21 10.55
N SER A 513 -27.57 19.10 9.60
CA SER A 513 -28.40 19.40 8.43
C SER A 513 -28.19 18.43 7.25
N ARG A 514 -27.22 17.51 7.32
CA ARG A 514 -26.83 16.60 6.22
C ARG A 514 -26.97 15.12 6.55
N VAL A 515 -27.02 14.77 7.83
CA VAL A 515 -27.06 13.36 8.24
C VAL A 515 -28.24 13.05 9.15
N ALA A 516 -28.68 11.78 9.11
CA ALA A 516 -29.68 11.25 10.02
C ALA A 516 -29.24 11.37 11.49
N ARG A 517 -30.20 11.40 12.43
CA ARG A 517 -29.94 11.67 13.86
C ARG A 517 -28.87 10.75 14.47
N HIS A 518 -28.87 9.47 14.14
CA HIS A 518 -27.90 8.48 14.65
C HIS A 518 -26.48 8.66 14.08
N LYS A 519 -26.31 9.45 13.01
CA LYS A 519 -25.01 9.78 12.40
C LYS A 519 -24.40 11.10 12.88
N ARG A 520 -25.13 11.86 13.71
CA ARG A 520 -24.68 13.17 14.20
C ARG A 520 -23.47 13.04 15.11
N LEU A 521 -22.63 14.06 15.15
CA LEU A 521 -21.40 14.12 15.97
C LEU A 521 -21.70 14.40 17.45
N ALA A 522 -22.56 13.56 18.03
CA ALA A 522 -22.99 13.64 19.43
C ALA A 522 -21.88 13.28 20.43
N GLY A 523 -20.82 12.59 19.95
CA GLY A 523 -19.60 12.35 20.71
C GLY A 523 -18.63 13.53 20.75
N GLY A 524 -18.94 14.64 20.06
CA GLY A 524 -18.17 15.89 20.08
C GLY A 524 -17.34 16.14 18.83
N VAL A 525 -16.76 17.34 18.76
CA VAL A 525 -15.82 17.80 17.72
C VAL A 525 -14.59 18.38 18.40
N VAL A 526 -13.41 17.90 18.02
CA VAL A 526 -12.11 18.34 18.55
C VAL A 526 -11.22 18.77 17.39
N PHE A 527 -10.46 19.84 17.58
CA PHE A 527 -9.48 20.29 16.59
C PHE A 527 -8.06 19.84 17.00
N LEU A 528 -7.33 19.28 16.04
CA LEU A 528 -5.95 18.83 16.16
C LEU A 528 -5.07 19.57 15.15
N ASP A 529 -3.76 19.56 15.38
CA ASP A 529 -2.78 20.05 14.40
C ASP A 529 -2.66 19.11 13.19
N ALA A 530 -2.79 17.79 13.42
CA ALA A 530 -2.75 16.77 12.38
C ALA A 530 -3.58 15.54 12.76
N ILE A 531 -4.21 14.89 11.77
CA ILE A 531 -4.85 13.58 11.97
C ILE A 531 -3.76 12.50 11.96
N PRO A 532 -3.67 11.63 12.99
CA PRO A 532 -2.68 10.58 13.03
C PRO A 532 -2.97 9.54 11.94
N LYS A 533 -2.06 9.39 10.99
CA LYS A 533 -2.15 8.47 9.86
C LYS A 533 -0.87 7.67 9.73
N ASN A 534 -0.97 6.43 9.24
CA ASN A 534 0.21 5.68 8.83
C ASN A 534 0.76 6.25 7.49
N PRO A 535 1.97 5.84 7.07
CA PRO A 535 2.54 6.32 5.80
C PRO A 535 1.74 5.96 4.53
N SER A 536 0.87 4.94 4.59
CA SER A 536 -0.06 4.63 3.48
C SER A 536 -1.32 5.51 3.50
N GLY A 537 -1.40 6.50 4.40
CA GLY A 537 -2.49 7.46 4.52
C GLY A 537 -3.71 6.99 5.30
N LYS A 538 -3.67 5.80 5.92
CA LYS A 538 -4.77 5.25 6.72
C LYS A 538 -4.77 5.85 8.12
N ILE A 539 -5.94 6.30 8.58
CA ILE A 539 -6.13 6.85 9.93
C ILE A 539 -5.76 5.80 10.99
N LEU A 540 -4.92 6.18 11.94
CA LEU A 540 -4.59 5.39 13.12
C LEU A 540 -5.71 5.51 14.15
N ARG A 541 -6.90 4.95 13.84
CA ARG A 541 -8.12 5.09 14.66
C ARG A 541 -7.96 4.66 16.11
N LYS A 542 -7.05 3.72 16.39
CA LYS A 542 -6.72 3.34 17.78
C LYS A 542 -6.21 4.55 18.58
N VAL A 543 -5.31 5.35 18.02
CA VAL A 543 -4.78 6.57 18.68
C VAL A 543 -5.91 7.55 18.97
N LEU A 544 -6.78 7.80 17.99
CA LEU A 544 -7.94 8.69 18.17
C LEU A 544 -8.96 8.17 19.18
N ARG A 545 -9.17 6.84 19.25
CA ARG A 545 -10.04 6.20 20.25
C ARG A 545 -9.45 6.30 21.65
N ASP A 546 -8.17 6.04 21.81
CA ASP A 546 -7.48 6.11 23.10
C ASP A 546 -7.49 7.56 23.61
N GLN A 547 -7.26 8.53 22.72
CA GLN A 547 -7.45 9.95 23.01
C GLN A 547 -8.90 10.28 23.37
N ALA A 548 -9.89 9.77 22.61
CA ALA A 548 -11.30 10.04 22.89
C ALA A 548 -11.71 9.55 24.27
N LYS A 549 -11.25 8.34 24.65
CA LYS A 549 -11.48 7.76 25.98
C LYS A 549 -10.91 8.64 27.10
N ALA A 550 -9.69 9.14 26.91
CA ALA A 550 -9.07 10.06 27.87
C ALA A 550 -9.82 11.39 28.00
N GLU A 551 -10.37 11.91 26.90
CA GLU A 551 -11.06 13.19 26.85
C GLU A 551 -12.50 13.16 27.42
N VAL A 552 -13.25 12.06 27.23
CA VAL A 552 -14.66 11.98 27.70
C VAL A 552 -14.81 11.36 29.08
N GLY A 553 -13.79 10.68 29.59
CA GLY A 553 -13.71 10.21 30.97
C GLY A 553 -14.78 9.20 31.39
N ASP A 554 -15.05 8.13 30.63
CA ASP A 554 -15.73 6.95 31.20
C ASP A 554 -15.47 5.61 30.48
N SER A 555 -15.63 4.58 31.31
CA SER A 555 -15.29 3.16 31.34
C SER A 555 -15.70 2.26 30.17
N GLU A 556 -14.96 1.14 30.09
CA GLU A 556 -15.04 0.08 29.08
C GLU A 556 -16.47 -0.32 28.71
N ALA A 557 -16.73 -0.40 27.40
CA ALA A 557 -17.90 -1.10 26.90
C ALA A 557 -17.85 -2.55 27.41
N LYS A 558 -18.93 -3.03 28.04
CA LYS A 558 -19.10 -4.46 28.34
C LYS A 558 -18.86 -5.24 27.05
N ALA A 559 -17.85 -6.11 27.05
CA ALA A 559 -17.59 -7.02 25.95
C ALA A 559 -18.85 -7.83 25.65
N SER A 560 -19.52 -7.52 24.53
CA SER A 560 -20.67 -8.29 24.08
C SER A 560 -20.15 -9.56 23.44
N ARG A 561 -20.49 -10.71 24.03
CA ARG A 561 -20.28 -12.03 23.46
C ARG A 561 -21.11 -12.15 22.18
N LEU A 562 -20.46 -12.09 21.03
CA LEU A 562 -20.88 -12.73 19.79
C LEU A 562 -19.63 -13.19 19.06
#